data_AF-A0A3D0TQN2-F1
#
_entry.id   AF-A0A3D0TQN2-F1
#
_cell.length_a   1.000
_cell.length_b   1.000
_cell.length_c   1.000
_cell.angle_alpha   90.00
_cell.angle_beta   90.00
_cell.angle_gamma   90.00
#
_symmetry.space_group_name_H-M   'P 1'
#
loop_
_entity.id
_entity.type
_entity.pdbx_description
1 polymer ?
#
loop_
_entity_poly.entity_id
_entity_poly.type
_entity_poly.pdbx_seq_one_letter_code
_entity_poly.pdbx_strand_id
1 'polypeptide(L)'
;MSTPIAHYSASHRAGGLLFVSGQIGLRDGALVEGGVEAEARQCLANLESVVVAAGAALTDIAKCTVFMTDIADFAAVNAVYAEVFG
;
A
#
# COMPACT_ATOMS: atom_id res chain seq x y z
N MET A 1 -11.99 4.49 -0.35
CA MET A 1 -11.45 3.34 0.40
C MET A 1 -12.16 2.09 -0.09
N SER A 2 -11.45 1.09 -0.63
CA SER A 2 -12.08 -0.16 -1.06
C SER A 2 -12.60 -0.93 0.15
N THR A 3 -13.84 -1.44 0.09
CA THR A 3 -14.41 -2.31 1.12
C THR A 3 -13.54 -3.56 1.29
N PRO A 4 -13.11 -3.92 2.52
CA PRO A 4 -12.37 -5.16 2.75
C PRO A 4 -13.11 -6.38 2.23
N ILE A 5 -12.41 -7.24 1.48
CA ILE A 5 -12.99 -8.46 0.87
C ILE A 5 -13.17 -9.59 1.92
N ALA A 6 -12.53 -9.46 3.09
CA ALA A 6 -12.52 -10.46 4.15
C ALA A 6 -12.66 -9.83 5.56
N HIS A 7 -12.64 -10.66 6.60
CA HIS A 7 -12.76 -10.26 8.01
C HIS A 7 -11.50 -9.56 8.54
N TYR A 8 -11.23 -8.34 8.06
CA TYR A 8 -10.17 -7.49 8.56
C TYR A 8 -10.59 -6.01 8.47
N SER A 9 -9.86 -5.15 9.18
CA SER A 9 -9.98 -3.69 9.05
C SER A 9 -8.88 -3.15 8.16
N ALA A 10 -9.15 -2.15 7.34
CA ALA A 10 -8.13 -1.53 6.50
C ALA A 10 -6.96 -0.97 7.33
N SER A 11 -7.26 -0.45 8.53
CA SER A 11 -6.28 -0.07 9.53
C SER A 11 -6.84 -0.21 10.95
N HIS A 12 -5.97 -0.30 11.94
CA HIS A 12 -6.34 -0.30 13.35
C HIS A 12 -5.30 0.46 14.20
N ARG A 13 -5.77 1.27 15.15
CA ARG A 13 -4.90 1.95 16.12
C ARG A 13 -4.77 1.12 17.39
N ALA A 14 -3.54 0.85 17.80
CA ALA A 14 -3.23 0.20 19.07
C ALA A 14 -2.20 1.06 19.82
N GLY A 15 -2.67 1.81 20.81
CA GLY A 15 -1.86 2.84 21.47
C GLY A 15 -1.43 3.93 20.50
N GLY A 16 -0.13 4.26 20.50
CA GLY A 16 0.45 5.29 19.62
C GLY A 16 0.75 4.82 18.19
N LEU A 17 0.52 3.55 17.86
CA LEU A 17 0.83 2.99 16.54
C LEU A 17 -0.43 2.77 15.71
N LEU A 18 -0.31 3.06 14.41
CA LEU A 18 -1.30 2.73 13.40
C LEU A 18 -0.80 1.52 12.61
N PHE A 19 -1.54 0.41 12.69
CA PHE A 19 -1.29 -0.77 11.88
C PHE A 19 -2.17 -0.68 10.63
N VAL A 20 -1.54 -0.76 9.46
CA VAL A 20 -2.23 -0.74 8.17
C VAL A 20 -2.19 -2.15 7.60
N SER A 21 -3.35 -2.66 7.17
CA SER A 21 -3.42 -3.96 6.49
C SER A 21 -2.66 -3.92 5.17
N GLY A 22 -2.24 -5.08 4.67
CA GLY A 22 -1.56 -5.18 3.38
C GLY A 22 -2.38 -4.53 2.27
N GLN A 23 -1.75 -3.61 1.56
CA GLN A 23 -2.33 -3.00 0.37
C GLN A 23 -1.82 -3.72 -0.87
N ILE A 24 -2.66 -3.75 -1.90
CA ILE A 24 -2.39 -4.38 -3.18
C ILE A 24 -2.82 -3.42 -4.29
N GLY A 25 -2.32 -3.64 -5.51
CA GLY A 25 -2.60 -2.83 -6.70
C GLY A 25 -4.02 -2.95 -7.25
N LEU A 26 -5.03 -3.11 -6.38
CA LEU A 26 -6.43 -3.19 -6.79
C LEU A 26 -7.04 -1.81 -6.99
N ARG A 27 -7.89 -1.71 -8.01
CA ARG A 27 -8.87 -0.64 -8.19
C ARG A 27 -10.17 -1.27 -8.69
N ASP A 28 -11.30 -0.86 -8.12
CA ASP A 28 -12.63 -1.37 -8.48
C ASP A 28 -12.76 -2.91 -8.45
N GLY A 29 -12.03 -3.55 -7.53
CA GLY A 29 -12.08 -5.00 -7.30
C GLY A 29 -11.19 -5.84 -8.22
N ALA A 30 -10.42 -5.23 -9.12
CA ALA A 30 -9.48 -5.91 -10.00
C ALA A 30 -8.07 -5.29 -9.94
N LEU A 31 -7.04 -6.06 -10.29
CA LEU A 31 -5.68 -5.51 -10.42
C LEU A 31 -5.67 -4.51 -11.56
N VAL A 32 -4.96 -3.39 -11.36
CA VAL A 32 -4.80 -2.40 -12.42
C VAL A 32 -3.98 -2.97 -13.57
N GLU A 33 -4.37 -2.62 -14.79
CA GLU A 33 -3.58 -2.95 -15.98
C GLU A 33 -2.29 -2.13 -16.02
N GLY A 34 -1.26 -2.66 -16.71
CA GLY A 34 0.05 -2.00 -16.85
C GLY A 34 1.20 -2.72 -16.13
N GLY A 35 0.94 -3.88 -15.55
CA GLY A 35 1.97 -4.74 -14.93
C GLY A 35 2.47 -4.20 -13.59
N VAL A 36 3.61 -4.73 -13.13
CA VAL A 36 4.08 -4.59 -11.75
C VAL A 36 4.27 -3.14 -11.30
N GLU A 37 4.69 -2.25 -12.19
CA GLU A 37 4.86 -0.83 -11.84
C GLU A 37 3.50 -0.13 -11.61
N ALA A 38 2.50 -0.41 -12.45
CA ALA A 38 1.16 0.12 -12.28
C ALA A 38 0.53 -0.42 -10.99
N GLU A 39 0.70 -1.71 -10.73
CA GLU A 39 0.24 -2.36 -9.50
C GLU A 39 0.93 -1.77 -8.25
N ALA A 40 2.24 -1.53 -8.30
CA ALA A 40 2.99 -0.90 -7.22
C ALA A 40 2.52 0.54 -6.94
N ARG A 41 2.32 1.35 -8.00
CA ARG A 41 1.78 2.72 -7.87
C ARG A 41 0.39 2.70 -7.23
N GLN A 42 -0.48 1.81 -7.68
CA GLN A 42 -1.83 1.68 -7.11
C GLN A 42 -1.79 1.17 -5.66
N CYS A 43 -0.89 0.25 -5.34
CA CYS A 43 -0.69 -0.24 -3.98
C CYS A 43 -0.31 0.90 -3.02
N LEU A 44 0.64 1.76 -3.41
CA LEU A 44 1.06 2.91 -2.61
C LEU A 44 -0.03 3.99 -2.52
N ALA A 45 -0.79 4.24 -3.58
CA ALA A 45 -1.95 5.14 -3.53
C ALA A 45 -3.04 4.62 -2.58
N ASN A 46 -3.26 3.30 -2.55
CA ASN A 46 -4.18 2.67 -1.60
C ASN A 46 -3.67 2.80 -0.15
N LEU A 47 -2.37 2.61 0.07
CA LEU A 47 -1.71 2.84 1.36
C LEU A 47 -1.92 4.28 1.86
N GLU A 48 -1.64 5.26 1.01
CA GLU A 48 -1.86 6.67 1.33
C GLU A 48 -3.32 6.93 1.70
N SER A 49 -4.27 6.44 0.90
CA SER A 49 -5.69 6.62 1.18
C SER A 49 -6.09 6.07 2.56
N VAL A 50 -5.56 4.91 2.95
CA VAL A 50 -5.82 4.30 4.26
C VAL A 50 -5.20 5.09 5.40
N VAL A 51 -3.95 5.52 5.24
CA VAL A 51 -3.21 6.30 6.24
C VAL A 51 -3.87 7.65 6.48
N VAL A 52 -4.24 8.36 5.41
CA VAL A 52 -4.94 9.64 5.46
C VAL A 52 -6.33 9.49 6.08
N ALA A 53 -7.09 8.46 5.71
CA ALA A 53 -8.39 8.19 6.31
C ALA A 53 -8.30 7.88 7.82
N ALA A 54 -7.17 7.38 8.29
CA ALA A 54 -6.91 7.15 9.71
C ALA A 54 -6.38 8.39 10.45
N GLY A 55 -6.23 9.54 9.77
CA GLY A 55 -5.72 10.79 10.34
C GLY A 55 -4.21 10.81 10.56
N ALA A 56 -3.45 10.17 9.68
CA ALA A 56 -1.99 10.19 9.63
C ALA A 56 -1.51 10.61 8.22
N ALA A 57 -0.20 10.80 8.07
CA ALA A 57 0.45 11.12 6.80
C ALA A 57 1.51 10.07 6.43
N LEU A 58 1.91 10.04 5.15
CA LEU A 58 3.00 9.15 4.70
C LEU A 58 4.32 9.41 5.44
N THR A 59 4.55 10.64 5.88
CA THR A 59 5.71 11.04 6.69
C THR A 59 5.71 10.44 8.10
N ASP A 60 4.57 9.92 8.58
CA ASP A 60 4.47 9.26 9.88
C ASP A 60 4.86 7.76 9.81
N ILE A 61 5.10 7.23 8.62
CA ILE A 61 5.41 5.81 8.41
C ILE A 61 6.83 5.50 8.88
N ALA A 62 6.95 4.71 9.95
CA ALA A 62 8.23 4.27 10.48
C ALA A 62 8.77 2.99 9.81
N LYS A 63 7.90 2.15 9.22
CA LYS A 63 8.26 0.84 8.64
C LYS A 63 7.23 0.37 7.62
N CYS A 64 7.70 -0.11 6.48
CA CYS A 64 6.92 -0.87 5.50
C CYS A 64 7.43 -2.31 5.36
N THR A 65 6.54 -3.27 5.18
CA THR A 65 6.88 -4.64 4.75
C THR A 65 6.31 -4.84 3.35
N VAL A 66 7.18 -5.07 2.37
CA VAL A 66 6.81 -5.25 0.97
C VAL A 66 6.95 -6.73 0.61
N PHE A 67 5.88 -7.31 0.08
CA PHE A 67 5.88 -8.66 -0.47
C PHE A 67 5.77 -8.58 -1.98
N MET A 68 6.56 -9.38 -2.68
CA MET A 68 6.60 -9.44 -4.13
C MET A 68 6.38 -10.89 -4.55
N THR A 69 5.67 -11.10 -5.66
CA THR A 69 5.45 -12.42 -6.24
C THR A 69 6.68 -12.92 -6.99
N ASP A 70 7.46 -12.01 -7.58
CA ASP A 70 8.73 -12.26 -8.23
C ASP A 70 9.77 -11.22 -7.75
N ILE A 71 10.96 -11.69 -7.38
CA ILE A 71 12.06 -10.82 -6.96
C ILE A 71 12.75 -10.13 -8.15
N ALA A 72 12.58 -10.65 -9.36
CA ALA A 72 13.10 -10.02 -10.59
C ALA A 72 12.54 -8.60 -10.79
N ASP A 73 11.33 -8.34 -10.27
CA ASP A 73 10.67 -7.03 -10.35
C ASP A 73 11.18 -6.01 -9.33
N PHE A 74 12.12 -6.38 -8.46
CA PHE A 74 12.58 -5.53 -7.35
C PHE A 74 13.00 -4.13 -7.81
N ALA A 75 13.77 -4.04 -8.89
CA ALA A 75 14.26 -2.75 -9.38
C ALA A 75 13.11 -1.82 -9.82
N ALA A 76 12.12 -2.37 -10.53
CA ALA A 76 10.96 -1.63 -11.01
C ALA A 76 10.07 -1.16 -9.84
N VAL A 77 9.79 -2.06 -8.90
CA VAL A 77 9.00 -1.73 -7.69
C VAL A 77 9.72 -0.72 -6.81
N ASN A 78 11.03 -0.87 -6.62
CA ASN A 78 11.81 0.04 -5.77
C ASN A 78 11.90 1.44 -6.37
N ALA A 79 11.95 1.57 -7.71
CA ALA A 79 11.89 2.88 -8.36
C ALA A 79 10.57 3.61 -8.03
N VAL A 80 9.44 2.92 -8.15
CA VAL A 80 8.12 3.45 -7.77
C VAL A 80 8.05 3.76 -6.26
N TYR A 81 8.61 2.89 -5.42
CA TYR A 81 8.65 3.11 -3.97
C TYR A 81 9.45 4.36 -3.60
N ALA A 82 10.55 4.62 -4.29
CA ALA A 82 11.37 5.81 -4.11
C ALA A 82 10.67 7.11 -4.56
N GLU A 83 9.71 7.06 -5.48
CA GLU A 83 8.87 8.23 -5.81
C GLU A 83 8.04 8.71 -4.60
N VAL A 84 7.77 7.83 -3.62
CA VAL A 84 6.92 8.10 -2.45
C VAL A 84 7.73 8.31 -1.17
N PHE A 85 8.82 7.55 -0.98
CA PHE A 85 9.60 7.54 0.27
C PHE A 85 11.09 7.91 0.09
N GLY A 86 11.53 8.21 -1.14
CA GLY A 86 12.92 8.54 -1.46
C GLY A 86 13.30 9.99 -1.20
#